data_AF-A0A075WYC0-F1
#
_entry.id   AF-A0A075WYC0-F1
#
_cell.length_a   1.000
_cell.length_b   1.000
_cell.length_c   1.000
_cell.angle_alpha   90.00
_cell.angle_beta   90.00
_cell.angle_gamma   90.00
#
_symmetry.space_group_name_H-M   'P 1'
#
loop_
_entity.id
_entity.type
_entity.pdbx_description
1 polymer ?
#
loop_
_entity_poly.entity_id
_entity_poly.type
_entity_poly.pdbx_seq_one_letter_code
_entity_poly.pdbx_strand_id
1 'polypeptide(L)'
;MSRGKGFTLIELLIVVAIIAILAAIAIPQFSKYRRNAAVAGCQSDLRNAMTQCAAYLAEHPEAQNMAACESASGIMKNTTYVDVTFGNDTATGTCKGPATGVSCTIAANGTMSCTGI
;
A
#
# COMPACT_ATOMS: atom_id res chain seq x y z
N MET A 1 -10.25 33.43 48.70
CA MET A 1 -11.06 33.04 47.53
C MET A 1 -10.22 33.22 46.26
N SER A 2 -9.67 32.13 45.70
CA SER A 2 -8.97 32.21 44.41
C SER A 2 -9.99 32.44 43.30
N ARG A 3 -9.99 33.64 42.70
CA ARG A 3 -10.73 33.92 41.48
C ARG A 3 -10.18 33.01 40.37
N GLY A 4 -10.89 31.93 40.07
CA GLY A 4 -10.61 31.11 38.90
C GLY A 4 -10.72 32.00 37.66
N LYS A 5 -9.60 32.14 36.93
CA LYS A 5 -9.63 32.76 35.60
C LYS A 5 -10.42 31.84 34.68
N GLY A 6 -11.64 32.26 34.33
CA GLY A 6 -12.46 31.58 33.33
C GLY A 6 -11.88 31.78 31.93
N PHE A 7 -11.98 30.74 31.10
CA PHE A 7 -11.66 30.79 29.67
C PHE A 7 -12.64 31.74 28.97
N THR A 8 -12.15 32.65 28.14
CA THR A 8 -13.04 33.58 27.41
C THR A 8 -13.61 32.89 26.16
N LEU A 9 -14.83 33.27 25.77
CA LEU A 9 -15.44 32.78 24.53
C LEU A 9 -14.65 33.19 23.28
N ILE A 10 -13.99 34.35 23.31
CA ILE A 10 -13.15 34.82 22.21
C ILE A 10 -11.88 33.96 22.07
N GLU A 11 -11.28 33.51 23.18
CA GLU A 11 -10.13 32.58 23.14
C GLU A 11 -10.52 31.26 22.48
N LEU A 12 -11.69 30.70 22.83
CA LEU A 12 -12.16 29.46 22.22
C LEU A 12 -12.43 29.63 20.71
N LEU A 13 -12.98 30.77 20.30
CA LEU A 13 -13.31 31.05 18.90
C LEU A 13 -12.05 31.14 18.02
N ILE A 14 -11.01 31.82 18.49
CA ILE A 14 -9.75 31.93 17.75
C ILE A 14 -9.05 30.56 17.63
N VAL A 15 -9.10 29.75 18.69
CA VAL A 15 -8.49 28.40 18.68
C VAL A 15 -9.15 27.51 17.62
N VAL A 16 -10.48 27.46 17.57
CA VAL A 16 -11.17 26.64 16.56
C VAL A 16 -10.93 27.16 15.13
N ALA A 17 -10.81 28.49 14.96
CA ALA A 17 -10.48 29.08 13.66
C ALA A 17 -9.09 28.65 13.16
N ILE A 18 -8.09 28.64 14.04
CA ILE A 18 -6.73 28.19 13.68
C ILE A 18 -6.71 26.69 13.39
N ILE A 19 -7.36 25.86 14.21
CA ILE A 19 -7.45 24.40 13.99
C ILE A 19 -8.13 24.11 12.64
N ALA A 20 -9.17 24.86 12.27
CA ALA A 20 -9.85 24.69 10.99
C ALA A 20 -8.92 24.94 9.80
N ILE A 21 -8.08 25.99 9.85
CA ILE A 21 -7.09 26.29 8.80
C ILE A 21 -6.04 25.18 8.71
N LEU A 22 -5.51 24.72 9.85
CA LEU A 22 -4.51 23.65 9.88
C LEU A 22 -5.08 22.33 9.36
N ALA A 23 -6.30 21.97 9.78
CA ALA A 23 -6.97 20.75 9.35
C ALA A 23 -7.23 20.74 7.83
N ALA A 24 -7.62 21.87 7.25
CA ALA A 24 -7.87 21.99 5.81
C ALA A 24 -6.63 21.65 4.96
N ILE A 25 -5.42 21.96 5.43
CA ILE A 25 -4.16 21.63 4.75
C ILE A 25 -3.70 20.22 5.12
N ALA A 26 -3.81 19.84 6.39
CA ALA A 26 -3.28 18.58 6.92
C ALA A 26 -4.03 17.36 6.38
N ILE A 27 -5.36 17.41 6.27
CA ILE A 27 -6.18 16.27 5.83
C ILE A 27 -5.82 15.78 4.41
N PRO A 28 -5.78 16.63 3.36
CA PRO A 28 -5.44 16.17 2.02
C PRO A 28 -3.98 15.69 1.93
N GLN A 29 -3.05 16.36 2.62
CA GLN A 29 -1.64 15.96 2.69
C GLN A 29 -1.50 14.57 3.33
N PHE A 30 -2.14 14.34 4.47
CA PHE A 30 -2.11 13.07 5.18
C PHE A 30 -2.74 11.93 4.37
N SER A 31 -3.84 12.22 3.65
CA SER A 31 -4.46 11.26 2.74
C SER A 31 -3.50 10.81 1.63
N LYS A 32 -2.81 11.75 0.98
CA LYS A 32 -1.79 11.45 -0.04
C LYS A 32 -0.62 10.67 0.53
N TYR A 33 -0.13 11.05 1.71
CA TYR A 33 0.96 10.34 2.38
C TYR A 33 0.59 8.87 2.67
N ARG A 34 -0.60 8.64 3.22
CA ARG A 34 -1.13 7.29 3.47
C ARG A 34 -1.28 6.47 2.19
N ARG A 35 -1.74 7.09 1.10
CA ARG A 35 -1.84 6.44 -0.20
C ARG A 35 -0.46 6.02 -0.72
N ASN A 36 0.52 6.91 -0.69
CA ASN A 36 1.89 6.58 -1.12
C ASN A 36 2.52 5.48 -0.27
N ALA A 37 2.30 5.48 1.05
CA ALA A 37 2.75 4.42 1.94
C ALA A 37 2.11 3.07 1.59
N ALA A 38 0.80 3.05 1.28
CA ALA A 38 0.11 1.83 0.84
C ALA A 38 0.60 1.33 -0.52
N VAL A 39 0.92 2.24 -1.47
CA VAL A 39 1.54 1.85 -2.75
C VAL A 39 2.91 1.24 -2.54
N ALA A 40 3.74 1.82 -1.67
CA ALA A 40 5.05 1.26 -1.33
C ALA A 40 4.94 -0.12 -0.67
N GLY A 41 3.97 -0.30 0.24
CA GLY A 41 3.65 -1.60 0.84
C GLY A 41 3.23 -2.63 -0.20
N CYS A 42 2.33 -2.26 -1.10
CA CYS A 42 1.90 -3.12 -2.22
C CYS A 42 3.07 -3.57 -3.11
N GLN A 43 3.96 -2.64 -3.48
CA GLN A 43 5.16 -2.97 -4.27
C GLN A 43 6.11 -3.90 -3.51
N SER A 44 6.29 -3.67 -2.20
CA SER A 44 7.12 -4.51 -1.35
C SER A 44 6.58 -5.94 -1.26
N ASP A 45 5.28 -6.08 -0.97
CA ASP A 45 4.62 -7.38 -0.87
C ASP A 45 4.65 -8.14 -2.21
N LEU A 46 4.44 -7.44 -3.33
CA LEU A 46 4.57 -8.03 -4.66
C LEU A 46 5.99 -8.56 -4.93
N ARG A 47 7.04 -7.82 -4.52
CA ARG A 47 8.43 -8.30 -4.63
C ARG A 47 8.71 -9.50 -3.73
N ASN A 48 8.12 -9.53 -2.53
CA ASN A 48 8.23 -10.66 -1.62
C ASN A 48 7.57 -11.91 -2.23
N ALA A 49 6.36 -11.77 -2.79
CA ALA A 49 5.67 -12.84 -3.48
C ALA A 49 6.47 -13.37 -4.68
N MET A 50 7.11 -12.49 -5.45
CA MET A 50 8.02 -12.88 -6.54
C MET A 50 9.23 -13.65 -6.05
N THR A 51 9.83 -13.23 -4.95
CA THR A 51 10.99 -13.92 -4.37
C THR A 51 10.60 -15.33 -3.91
N GLN A 52 9.44 -15.48 -3.30
CA GLN A 52 8.89 -16.78 -2.90
C GLN A 52 8.55 -17.65 -4.12
N CYS A 53 8.00 -17.07 -5.19
CA CYS A 53 7.77 -17.77 -6.44
C CYS A 53 9.08 -18.24 -7.10
N ALA A 54 10.12 -17.40 -7.10
CA ALA A 54 11.43 -17.78 -7.63
C ALA A 54 12.05 -18.95 -6.83
N ALA A 55 11.89 -18.95 -5.50
CA ALA A 55 12.31 -20.08 -4.66
C ALA A 55 11.53 -21.35 -5.00
N TYR A 56 10.20 -21.25 -5.14
CA TYR A 56 9.34 -22.38 -5.53
C TYR A 56 9.75 -22.97 -6.88
N LEU A 57 10.01 -22.14 -7.89
CA LEU A 57 10.45 -22.61 -9.21
C LEU A 57 11.84 -23.26 -9.18
N ALA A 58 12.71 -22.85 -8.26
CA ALA A 58 14.01 -23.47 -8.07
C ALA A 58 13.91 -24.87 -7.42
N GLU A 59 12.90 -25.09 -6.58
CA GLU A 59 12.60 -26.38 -5.95
C GLU A 59 11.81 -27.33 -6.86
N HIS A 60 11.04 -26.79 -7.81
CA HIS A 60 10.15 -27.52 -8.72
C HIS A 60 10.58 -27.36 -10.20
N PRO A 61 11.59 -28.09 -10.67
CA PRO A 61 12.10 -27.96 -12.04
C PRO A 61 11.07 -28.35 -13.13
N GLU A 62 10.00 -29.07 -12.78
CA GLU A 62 8.88 -29.38 -13.66
C GLU A 62 7.98 -28.17 -13.96
N ALA A 63 8.04 -27.12 -13.14
CA ALA A 63 7.28 -25.90 -13.34
C ALA A 63 7.86 -25.10 -14.51
N GLN A 64 7.10 -25.04 -15.61
CA GLN A 64 7.58 -24.42 -16.84
C GLN A 64 7.65 -22.89 -16.78
N ASN A 65 6.86 -22.26 -15.91
CA ASN A 65 6.73 -20.82 -15.84
C ASN A 65 6.16 -20.35 -14.49
N MET A 66 6.06 -19.04 -14.32
CA MET A 66 5.60 -18.43 -13.08
C MET A 66 4.12 -18.69 -12.75
N ALA A 67 3.30 -19.14 -13.70
CA ALA A 67 1.89 -19.44 -13.42
C ALA A 67 1.76 -20.62 -12.44
N ALA A 68 2.77 -21.50 -12.33
CA ALA A 68 2.82 -22.55 -11.32
C ALA A 68 2.77 -21.98 -9.89
N CYS A 69 3.30 -20.78 -9.68
CA CYS A 69 3.26 -20.08 -8.40
C CYS A 69 1.84 -19.68 -7.99
N GLU A 70 0.89 -19.53 -8.93
CA GLU A 70 -0.51 -19.20 -8.62
C GLU A 70 -1.21 -20.29 -7.81
N SER A 71 -0.80 -21.55 -8.01
CA SER A 71 -1.35 -22.70 -7.26
C SER A 71 -0.45 -23.14 -6.08
N ALA A 72 0.77 -22.61 -5.99
CA ALA A 72 1.70 -22.97 -4.92
C ALA A 72 1.21 -22.48 -3.53
N SER A 73 1.34 -23.34 -2.53
CA SER A 73 1.16 -22.97 -1.13
C SER A 73 2.40 -22.25 -0.59
N GLY A 74 2.23 -21.39 0.42
CA GLY A 74 3.35 -20.66 1.04
C GLY A 74 3.78 -19.36 0.36
N ILE A 75 3.22 -19.02 -0.81
CA ILE A 75 3.44 -17.72 -1.46
C ILE A 75 2.39 -16.70 -1.00
N MET A 76 2.84 -15.51 -0.61
CA MET A 76 2.02 -14.40 -0.12
C MET A 76 1.27 -13.72 -1.28
N LYS A 77 0.09 -14.25 -1.61
CA LYS A 77 -0.76 -13.72 -2.69
C LYS A 77 -1.81 -12.72 -2.24
N ASN A 78 -2.23 -12.80 -0.98
CA ASN A 78 -3.25 -11.91 -0.44
C ASN A 78 -2.74 -11.37 0.89
N THR A 79 -2.36 -10.10 0.87
CA THR A 79 -1.93 -9.37 2.07
C THR A 79 -2.90 -8.22 2.34
N THR A 80 -2.61 -7.47 3.40
CA THR A 80 -3.31 -6.21 3.70
C THR A 80 -3.19 -5.19 2.56
N TYR A 81 -2.11 -5.22 1.79
CA TYR A 81 -1.80 -4.20 0.78
C TYR A 81 -1.92 -4.67 -0.66
N VAL A 82 -1.92 -5.98 -0.95
CA VAL A 82 -1.94 -6.49 -2.34
C VAL A 82 -2.71 -7.80 -2.49
N ASP A 83 -3.42 -7.94 -3.61
CA ASP A 83 -3.77 -9.24 -4.21
C ASP A 83 -2.85 -9.50 -5.40
N VAL A 84 -2.05 -10.56 -5.36
CA VAL A 84 -1.11 -10.97 -6.40
C VAL A 84 -1.72 -12.09 -7.22
N THR A 85 -1.63 -11.94 -8.55
CA THR A 85 -1.93 -12.98 -9.52
C THR A 85 -0.70 -13.23 -10.38
N PHE A 86 -0.29 -14.48 -10.47
CA PHE A 86 0.81 -14.92 -11.31
C PHE A 86 0.31 -15.37 -12.68
N GLY A 87 0.89 -14.79 -13.73
CA GLY A 87 0.82 -15.29 -15.10
C GLY A 87 2.12 -16.01 -15.49
N ASN A 88 2.27 -16.34 -16.76
CA ASN A 88 3.43 -17.12 -17.24
C ASN A 88 4.76 -16.38 -17.00
N ASP A 89 4.82 -15.09 -17.32
CA ASP A 89 6.07 -14.29 -17.28
C ASP A 89 5.98 -13.05 -16.40
N THR A 90 4.85 -12.87 -15.70
CA THR A 90 4.60 -11.67 -14.89
C THR A 90 3.79 -12.03 -13.64
N ALA A 91 4.00 -11.29 -12.56
CA ALA A 91 3.07 -11.23 -11.44
C ALA A 91 2.44 -9.84 -11.38
N THR A 92 1.13 -9.79 -11.24
CA THR A 92 0.38 -8.54 -11.12
C THR A 92 -0.23 -8.44 -9.73
N GLY A 93 0.16 -7.40 -8.99
CA GLY A 93 -0.39 -7.01 -7.71
C GLY A 93 -1.43 -5.91 -7.87
N THR A 94 -2.67 -6.18 -7.47
CA THR A 94 -3.71 -5.17 -7.31
C THR A 94 -3.63 -4.60 -5.90
N CYS A 95 -3.31 -3.31 -5.77
CA CYS A 95 -3.12 -2.69 -4.47
C CYS A 95 -4.46 -2.45 -3.75
N LYS A 96 -4.45 -2.61 -2.43
CA LYS A 96 -5.63 -2.49 -1.56
C LYS A 96 -5.59 -1.26 -0.68
N GLY A 97 -6.72 -1.00 -0.02
CA GLY A 97 -6.84 0.05 0.99
C GLY A 97 -6.64 1.44 0.39
N PRO A 98 -5.83 2.32 0.99
CA PRO A 98 -5.60 3.68 0.47
C PRO A 98 -5.01 3.74 -0.95
N ALA A 99 -4.42 2.63 -1.44
CA ALA A 99 -3.86 2.49 -2.77
C ALA A 99 -4.80 1.80 -3.77
N THR A 100 -6.09 1.62 -3.44
CA THR A 100 -7.07 1.02 -4.35
C THR A 100 -7.08 1.75 -5.70
N GLY A 101 -7.10 0.98 -6.80
CA GLY A 101 -7.00 1.48 -8.17
C GLY A 101 -5.56 1.58 -8.70
N VAL A 102 -4.56 1.32 -7.86
CA VAL A 102 -3.16 1.11 -8.29
C VAL A 102 -2.95 -0.37 -8.59
N SER A 103 -2.37 -0.66 -9.75
CA SER A 103 -1.91 -2.00 -10.11
C SER A 103 -0.42 -1.95 -10.43
N CYS A 104 0.32 -2.92 -9.91
CA CYS A 104 1.75 -3.07 -10.15
C CYS A 104 2.00 -4.43 -10.79
N THR A 105 2.73 -4.46 -11.91
CA THR A 105 3.14 -5.70 -12.57
C THR A 105 4.66 -5.78 -12.52
N ILE A 106 5.17 -6.96 -12.18
CA ILE A 106 6.59 -7.26 -12.21
C ILE A 106 6.82 -8.43 -13.17
N ALA A 107 7.69 -8.22 -14.14
CA ALA A 107 8.07 -9.23 -15.11
C ALA A 107 9.15 -10.18 -14.55
N ALA A 108 9.28 -11.36 -15.14
CA ALA A 108 10.29 -12.37 -14.77
C ALA A 108 11.73 -11.82 -14.80
N ASN A 109 12.00 -10.79 -15.62
CA ASN A 109 13.28 -10.08 -15.66
C ASN A 109 13.49 -9.06 -14.51
N GLY A 110 12.57 -8.98 -13.55
CA GLY A 110 12.62 -8.07 -12.41
C GLY A 110 12.12 -6.64 -12.68
N THR A 111 11.68 -6.33 -13.90
CA THR A 111 11.17 -4.99 -14.23
C THR A 111 9.79 -4.79 -13.61
N MET A 112 9.62 -3.77 -12.79
CA MET A 112 8.35 -3.40 -12.16
C MET A 112 7.76 -2.16 -12.83
N SER A 113 6.49 -2.22 -13.18
CA SER A 113 5.70 -1.09 -13.69
C SER A 113 4.41 -0.97 -12.87
N CYS A 114 4.06 0.25 -12.47
CA CYS A 114 2.82 0.50 -11.75
C CYS A 114 1.97 1.54 -12.48
N THR A 115 0.67 1.31 -12.52
CA THR A 115 -0.33 2.20 -13.12
C THR A 115 -1.34 2.65 -12.07
N GLY A 116 -1.96 3.83 -12.29
CA GLY A 116 -2.96 4.39 -11.38
C GLY A 116 -2.41 5.16 -10.19
N ILE A 117 -1.10 5.46 -10.15
CA ILE A 117 -0.44 6.30 -9.13
C ILE A 117 -0.83 7.78 -9.21
#